data_AF-A0A2E3RJR1-F1
#
_entry.id   AF-A0A2E3RJR1-F1
#
_cell.length_a   1.000
_cell.length_b   1.000
_cell.length_c   1.000
_cell.angle_alpha   90.00
_cell.angle_beta   90.00
_cell.angle_gamma   90.00
#
_symmetry.space_group_name_H-M   'P 1'
#
loop_
_entity.id
_entity.type
_entity.pdbx_description
1 polymer ?
#
loop_
_entity_poly.entity_id
_entity_poly.type
_entity_poly.pdbx_seq_one_letter_code
_entity_poly.pdbx_strand_id
1 'polypeptide(L)'
;MKKIFIFIYISSLLSSNTSNNSPLNEFVPYYQNNTTVNKDVFGLIWKEAMKAKNLYNQLQSRNEFINNLASTAPRSEFIVNVDISPELALANPEGQVFLSTDGQNTWQSALATPMTDEGYENTWQSTINNNGAQDVSWYVSAAVDSEPLGFDYGRIIVSQTPYNDSGAFPPPNGYYALLAEDETGDTNSGQDITNLRGTYNESNAYVSMGINGGCCDEGGFFGPWYLYGVAIVNPEAENAVAYAIGYADGAFGQLTSGVYKITGDLQTGEVDNFELIGNVDVNTNGNNMQATTALNTIVNDSDWGTWPNSFQGYIMLGVTVQAGLDGLDIAIEIKDQTAPGLALLTTQTQSGNIDCELSNLIFDGPSNSFKVDYIDQEGNLPWFKQFQICAQDDGPCFYFGDMFAIEHNYLEGTTFSHMLPDQINDASGEALADGDYLAKVWFADGEVGEYQISENIMIINGQIVSDEDPCQFLGDVNNDGNLNVQDIVLTVNNVLCLDGGECYDFCGDMNQDNILNVLDIVILIDIILNN
;
A
#
# COMPACT_ATOMS: atom_id res chain seq x y z
N MET A 1 -51.71 -11.86 -32.56
CA MET A 1 -52.15 -13.19 -33.07
C MET A 1 -50.98 -14.11 -33.42
N LYS A 2 -50.05 -13.76 -34.33
CA LYS A 2 -48.84 -14.59 -34.60
C LYS A 2 -48.04 -14.99 -33.34
N LYS A 3 -47.87 -14.05 -32.39
CA LYS A 3 -47.13 -14.25 -31.13
C LYS A 3 -47.72 -15.33 -30.20
N ILE A 4 -49.05 -15.46 -30.15
CA ILE A 4 -49.75 -16.48 -29.33
C ILE A 4 -49.68 -17.86 -30.00
N PHE A 5 -49.69 -17.89 -31.33
CA PHE A 5 -49.60 -19.14 -32.10
C PHE A 5 -48.24 -19.82 -31.94
N ILE A 6 -47.14 -19.08 -31.85
CA ILE A 6 -45.79 -19.64 -31.71
C ILE A 6 -45.62 -20.35 -30.34
N PHE A 7 -46.08 -19.74 -29.25
CA PHE A 7 -45.98 -20.32 -27.90
C PHE A 7 -46.85 -21.58 -27.71
N ILE A 8 -48.06 -21.57 -28.29
CA ILE A 8 -48.98 -22.74 -28.28
C ILE A 8 -48.48 -23.86 -29.21
N TYR A 9 -47.75 -23.54 -30.29
CA TYR A 9 -47.17 -24.55 -31.18
C TYR A 9 -45.90 -25.20 -30.62
N ILE A 10 -45.04 -24.47 -29.91
CA ILE A 10 -43.82 -25.05 -29.31
C ILE A 10 -44.17 -26.04 -28.19
N SER A 11 -45.16 -25.71 -27.36
CA SER A 11 -45.67 -26.60 -26.30
C SER A 11 -46.36 -27.87 -26.84
N SER A 12 -46.87 -27.86 -28.08
CA SER A 12 -47.45 -29.06 -28.71
C SER A 12 -46.44 -29.95 -29.44
N LEU A 13 -45.26 -29.43 -29.80
CA LEU A 13 -44.24 -30.16 -30.57
C LEU A 13 -43.23 -30.95 -29.73
N LEU A 14 -43.11 -30.68 -28.42
CA LEU A 14 -42.34 -31.54 -27.50
C LEU A 14 -42.89 -32.98 -27.39
N SER A 15 -44.05 -33.25 -28.03
CA SER A 15 -44.69 -34.58 -28.09
C SER A 15 -44.47 -35.34 -29.42
N SER A 16 -43.88 -34.73 -30.45
CA SER A 16 -43.79 -35.36 -31.77
C SER A 16 -42.39 -35.23 -32.39
N ASN A 17 -41.72 -36.37 -32.45
CA ASN A 17 -40.41 -36.60 -33.04
C ASN A 17 -40.49 -36.52 -34.59
N THR A 18 -40.64 -35.31 -35.15
CA THR A 18 -40.66 -35.11 -36.61
C THR A 18 -39.54 -34.18 -37.06
N SER A 19 -38.85 -34.62 -38.11
CA SER A 19 -37.55 -34.17 -38.61
C SER A 19 -37.54 -32.82 -39.33
N ASN A 20 -38.43 -31.88 -38.98
CA ASN A 20 -38.46 -30.54 -39.57
C ASN A 20 -38.62 -29.47 -38.47
N ASN A 21 -37.48 -28.94 -37.99
CA ASN A 21 -37.33 -27.85 -36.99
C ASN A 21 -37.90 -26.47 -37.43
N SER A 22 -38.98 -26.42 -38.21
CA SER A 22 -39.54 -25.17 -38.76
C SER A 22 -39.90 -24.08 -37.72
N PRO A 23 -40.45 -24.39 -36.53
CA PRO A 23 -40.80 -23.35 -35.56
C PRO A 23 -39.60 -22.86 -34.73
N LEU A 24 -38.61 -23.72 -34.43
CA LEU A 24 -37.32 -23.28 -33.84
C LEU A 24 -36.58 -22.33 -34.78
N ASN A 25 -36.64 -22.61 -36.09
CA ASN A 25 -36.07 -21.77 -37.15
C ASN A 25 -36.75 -20.40 -37.29
N GLU A 26 -37.96 -20.20 -36.76
CA GLU A 26 -38.63 -18.89 -36.70
C GLU A 26 -38.52 -18.22 -35.32
N PHE A 27 -38.51 -19.03 -34.26
CA PHE A 27 -38.46 -18.57 -32.88
C PHE A 27 -37.12 -17.94 -32.50
N VAL A 28 -36.00 -18.63 -32.79
CA VAL A 28 -34.66 -18.11 -32.45
C VAL A 28 -34.38 -16.78 -33.14
N PRO A 29 -34.56 -16.63 -34.48
CA PRO A 29 -34.38 -15.34 -35.13
C PRO A 29 -35.37 -14.27 -34.63
N TYR A 30 -36.59 -14.64 -34.23
CA TYR A 30 -37.51 -13.68 -33.64
C TYR A 30 -36.95 -13.11 -32.33
N TYR A 31 -36.51 -13.95 -31.40
CA TYR A 31 -35.94 -13.49 -30.12
C TYR A 31 -34.67 -12.67 -30.33
N GLN A 32 -33.73 -13.15 -31.14
CA GLN A 32 -32.48 -12.43 -31.46
C GLN A 32 -32.73 -11.03 -32.06
N ASN A 33 -33.81 -10.85 -32.83
CA ASN A 33 -34.13 -9.55 -33.45
C ASN A 33 -35.00 -8.62 -32.58
N ASN A 34 -35.57 -9.11 -31.47
CA ASN A 34 -36.54 -8.34 -30.67
C ASN A 34 -36.14 -8.21 -29.19
N THR A 35 -35.00 -8.78 -28.78
CA THR A 35 -34.46 -8.68 -27.42
C THR A 35 -32.99 -8.28 -27.49
N THR A 36 -32.47 -7.72 -26.40
CA THR A 36 -31.07 -7.26 -26.27
C THR A 36 -30.46 -7.80 -25.00
N VAL A 37 -30.59 -9.11 -24.79
CA VAL A 37 -30.31 -9.77 -23.50
C VAL A 37 -28.89 -9.50 -23.03
N ASN A 38 -27.92 -9.55 -23.94
CA ASN A 38 -26.53 -9.25 -23.63
C ASN A 38 -26.36 -7.81 -23.12
N LYS A 39 -26.86 -6.81 -23.85
CA LYS A 39 -26.80 -5.40 -23.42
C LYS A 39 -27.44 -5.21 -22.05
N ASP A 40 -28.58 -5.85 -21.80
CA ASP A 40 -29.33 -5.69 -20.56
C ASP A 40 -28.62 -6.36 -19.37
N VAL A 41 -28.09 -7.58 -19.55
CA VAL A 41 -27.31 -8.31 -18.53
C VAL A 41 -26.03 -7.57 -18.19
N PHE A 42 -25.22 -7.20 -19.19
CA PHE A 42 -23.96 -6.50 -18.97
C PHE A 42 -24.19 -5.05 -18.48
N GLY A 43 -25.35 -4.46 -18.79
CA GLY A 43 -25.75 -3.18 -18.24
C GLY A 43 -25.94 -3.19 -16.72
N LEU A 44 -26.39 -4.30 -16.13
CA LEU A 44 -26.43 -4.46 -14.67
C LEU A 44 -25.03 -4.53 -14.08
N ILE A 45 -24.12 -5.30 -14.69
CA ILE A 45 -22.72 -5.39 -14.27
C ILE A 45 -22.06 -4.01 -14.31
N TRP A 46 -22.26 -3.24 -15.38
CA TRP A 46 -21.73 -1.89 -15.50
C TRP A 46 -22.26 -0.95 -14.40
N LYS A 47 -23.55 -1.03 -14.05
CA LYS A 47 -24.11 -0.22 -12.96
C LYS A 47 -23.42 -0.48 -11.62
N GLU A 48 -23.21 -1.74 -11.26
CA GLU A 48 -22.51 -2.09 -10.02
C GLU A 48 -21.04 -1.68 -10.07
N ALA A 49 -20.39 -1.86 -11.22
CA ALA A 49 -19.00 -1.43 -11.45
C ALA A 49 -18.84 0.10 -11.32
N MET A 50 -19.84 0.87 -11.78
CA MET A 50 -19.84 2.33 -11.65
C MET A 50 -20.07 2.81 -10.22
N LYS A 51 -20.87 2.10 -9.41
CA LYS A 51 -20.95 2.39 -7.97
C LYS A 51 -19.60 2.14 -7.28
N ALA A 52 -18.93 1.03 -7.61
CA ALA A 52 -17.58 0.74 -7.12
C ALA A 52 -16.56 1.80 -7.55
N LYS A 53 -16.60 2.26 -8.81
CA LYS A 53 -15.76 3.37 -9.29
C LYS A 53 -15.94 4.64 -8.46
N ASN A 54 -17.20 5.02 -8.21
CA ASN A 54 -17.50 6.20 -7.40
C ASN A 54 -16.95 6.07 -5.97
N LEU A 55 -16.92 4.85 -5.42
CA LEU A 55 -16.26 4.56 -4.14
C LEU A 55 -14.77 4.94 -4.16
N TYR A 56 -14.00 4.37 -5.08
CA TYR A 56 -12.56 4.62 -5.13
C TYR A 56 -12.20 6.06 -5.50
N ASN A 57 -13.02 6.73 -6.32
CA ASN A 57 -12.79 8.13 -6.67
C ASN A 57 -12.99 9.09 -5.49
N GLN A 58 -14.01 8.85 -4.65
CA GLN A 58 -14.20 9.63 -3.43
C GLN A 58 -13.05 9.39 -2.44
N LEU A 59 -12.52 8.17 -2.39
CA LEU A 59 -11.38 7.85 -1.57
C LEU A 59 -10.07 8.50 -2.04
N GLN A 60 -9.76 8.46 -3.34
CA GLN A 60 -8.54 9.08 -3.90
C GLN A 60 -8.47 10.59 -3.75
N SER A 61 -9.63 11.27 -3.75
CA SER A 61 -9.66 12.72 -3.56
C SER A 61 -9.17 13.18 -2.17
N ARG A 62 -8.82 12.24 -1.28
CA ARG A 62 -8.53 12.50 0.14
C ARG A 62 -7.07 12.28 0.55
N ASN A 63 -6.25 11.51 -0.18
CA ASN A 63 -4.77 11.38 -0.12
C ASN A 63 -4.35 10.09 -0.89
N GLU A 64 -3.05 9.90 -1.15
CA GLU A 64 -2.53 8.57 -1.55
C GLU A 64 -2.77 7.55 -0.41
N PHE A 65 -3.22 6.34 -0.76
CA PHE A 65 -3.57 5.32 0.24
C PHE A 65 -2.34 4.76 0.94
N ILE A 66 -1.31 4.49 0.15
CA ILE A 66 -0.02 3.96 0.56
C ILE A 66 0.99 4.99 0.09
N ASN A 67 1.65 5.65 1.04
CA ASN A 67 2.68 6.66 0.73
C ASN A 67 4.06 6.03 0.60
N ASN A 68 4.29 4.94 1.34
CA ASN A 68 5.56 4.25 1.35
C ASN A 68 5.34 2.74 1.55
N LEU A 69 6.15 1.95 0.85
CA LEU A 69 6.22 0.51 0.98
C LEU A 69 7.69 0.11 0.90
N ALA A 70 8.24 -0.35 2.02
CA ALA A 70 9.64 -0.77 2.10
C ALA A 70 9.75 -2.11 2.84
N SER A 71 10.85 -2.83 2.60
CA SER A 71 11.20 -4.00 3.39
C SER A 71 12.67 -3.98 3.78
N THR A 72 13.08 -4.84 4.70
CA THR A 72 14.50 -5.19 4.83
C THR A 72 14.98 -5.93 3.59
N ALA A 73 16.29 -6.09 3.47
CA ALA A 73 16.86 -7.10 2.59
C ALA A 73 16.41 -8.52 3.00
N PRO A 74 16.56 -9.54 2.13
CA PRO A 74 16.26 -10.93 2.45
C PRO A 74 17.07 -11.46 3.64
N ARG A 75 16.41 -11.57 4.79
CA ARG A 75 17.00 -12.04 6.05
C ARG A 75 16.03 -12.92 6.83
N SER A 76 16.49 -13.58 7.89
CA SER A 76 15.67 -14.51 8.70
C SER A 76 14.37 -13.87 9.21
N GLU A 77 14.44 -12.65 9.74
CA GLU A 77 13.29 -11.82 10.10
C GLU A 77 13.08 -10.78 9.01
N PHE A 78 12.27 -11.13 8.00
CA PHE A 78 11.93 -10.23 6.91
C PHE A 78 10.87 -9.24 7.39
N ILE A 79 11.23 -7.97 7.41
CA ILE A 79 10.38 -6.90 7.94
C ILE A 79 9.86 -6.07 6.77
N VAL A 80 8.57 -5.74 6.79
CA VAL A 80 7.93 -4.86 5.80
C VAL A 80 7.21 -3.74 6.54
N ASN A 81 7.44 -2.51 6.10
CA ASN A 81 6.76 -1.32 6.58
C ASN A 81 5.88 -0.73 5.47
N VAL A 82 4.68 -0.32 5.86
CA VAL A 82 3.72 0.36 4.98
C VAL A 82 3.21 1.60 5.67
N ASP A 83 3.35 2.75 5.02
CA ASP A 83 2.76 4.00 5.50
C ASP A 83 1.38 4.18 4.89
N ILE A 84 0.38 4.33 5.75
CA ILE A 84 -1.02 4.49 5.32
C ILE A 84 -1.54 5.91 5.61
N SER A 85 -2.51 6.35 4.81
CA SER A 85 -3.22 7.60 5.09
C SER A 85 -4.02 7.54 6.40
N PRO A 86 -4.17 8.68 7.13
CA PRO A 86 -5.00 8.76 8.34
C PRO A 86 -6.45 8.32 8.12
N GLU A 87 -6.99 8.54 6.92
CA GLU A 87 -8.34 8.12 6.55
C GLU A 87 -8.51 6.60 6.58
N LEU A 88 -7.51 5.85 6.10
CA LEU A 88 -7.53 4.39 6.16
C LEU A 88 -7.40 3.87 7.59
N ALA A 89 -6.67 4.58 8.46
CA ALA A 89 -6.56 4.23 9.87
C ALA A 89 -7.92 4.27 10.61
N LEU A 90 -8.87 5.10 10.14
CA LEU A 90 -10.23 5.17 10.68
C LEU A 90 -11.15 4.06 10.16
N ALA A 91 -10.77 3.36 9.10
CA ALA A 91 -11.56 2.34 8.42
C ALA A 91 -11.25 0.91 8.90
N ASN A 92 -10.79 0.77 10.15
CA ASN A 92 -10.46 -0.52 10.79
C ASN A 92 -9.58 -1.42 9.88
N PRO A 93 -8.38 -0.95 9.51
CA PRO A 93 -7.53 -1.64 8.56
C PRO A 93 -6.94 -2.92 9.16
N GLU A 94 -6.93 -3.99 8.37
CA GLU A 94 -6.11 -5.17 8.64
C GLU A 94 -5.19 -5.40 7.45
N GLY A 95 -3.90 -5.15 7.67
CA GLY A 95 -2.85 -5.43 6.71
C GLY A 95 -2.27 -6.82 6.89
N GLN A 96 -1.86 -7.44 5.79
CA GLN A 96 -1.14 -8.70 5.75
C GLN A 96 -0.05 -8.65 4.69
N VAL A 97 1.11 -9.18 5.03
CA VAL A 97 2.23 -9.34 4.12
C VAL A 97 2.35 -10.82 3.78
N PHE A 98 2.60 -11.11 2.50
CA PHE A 98 2.82 -12.44 1.98
C PHE A 98 4.25 -12.55 1.48
N LEU A 99 4.95 -13.62 1.84
CA LEU A 99 6.33 -13.89 1.46
C LEU A 99 6.42 -15.29 0.84
N SER A 100 7.13 -15.40 -0.28
CA SER A 100 7.43 -16.64 -0.98
C SER A 100 8.93 -16.77 -1.22
N THR A 101 9.45 -17.98 -1.05
CA THR A 101 10.87 -18.33 -1.22
C THR A 101 11.07 -19.44 -2.26
N ASP A 102 9.99 -19.81 -2.97
CA ASP A 102 9.95 -20.92 -3.91
C ASP A 102 9.43 -20.51 -5.29
N GLY A 103 9.59 -19.22 -5.64
CA GLY A 103 9.12 -18.66 -6.90
C GLY A 103 7.59 -18.59 -6.97
N GLN A 104 6.96 -18.02 -5.93
CA GLN A 104 5.52 -17.76 -5.85
C GLN A 104 4.63 -19.02 -5.84
N ASN A 105 5.21 -20.21 -5.64
CA ASN A 105 4.43 -21.45 -5.59
C ASN A 105 3.68 -21.59 -4.27
N THR A 106 4.30 -21.18 -3.17
CA THR A 106 3.69 -21.12 -1.84
C THR A 106 3.96 -19.78 -1.17
N TRP A 107 3.01 -19.38 -0.31
CA TRP A 107 3.06 -18.13 0.44
C TRP A 107 2.89 -18.41 1.92
N GLN A 108 3.78 -17.84 2.71
CA GLN A 108 3.59 -17.62 4.14
C GLN A 108 3.15 -16.18 4.35
N SER A 109 2.47 -15.91 5.45
CA SER A 109 1.99 -14.57 5.74
C SER A 109 2.07 -14.21 7.21
N ALA A 110 2.14 -12.91 7.48
CA ALA A 110 1.98 -12.35 8.81
C ALA A 110 1.12 -11.09 8.75
N LEU A 111 0.40 -10.82 9.83
CA LEU A 111 -0.37 -9.59 9.96
C LEU A 111 0.58 -8.41 10.13
N ALA A 112 0.15 -7.26 9.61
CA ALA A 112 0.78 -5.99 9.90
C ALA A 112 0.12 -5.37 11.15
N THR A 113 0.91 -4.71 11.98
CA THR A 113 0.45 -4.01 13.18
C THR A 113 0.98 -2.59 13.19
N PRO A 114 0.22 -1.61 13.72
CA PRO A 114 0.68 -0.24 13.79
C PRO A 114 1.91 -0.13 14.69
N MET A 115 2.89 0.66 14.27
CA MET A 115 4.07 0.99 15.06
C MET A 115 3.73 2.06 16.11
N THR A 116 4.50 2.10 17.18
CA THR A 116 4.37 3.11 18.26
C THR A 116 5.60 3.98 18.42
N ASP A 117 6.61 3.75 17.57
CA ASP A 117 7.88 4.45 17.61
C ASP A 117 7.73 5.85 17.00
N GLU A 118 8.52 6.79 17.51
CA GLU A 118 8.56 8.16 16.98
C GLU A 118 8.99 8.17 15.51
N GLY A 119 8.28 8.94 14.69
CA GLY A 119 8.48 9.00 13.23
C GLY A 119 7.75 7.91 12.44
N TYR A 120 7.12 6.94 13.13
CA TYR A 120 6.40 5.81 12.52
C TYR A 120 4.90 5.81 12.86
N GLU A 121 4.33 6.97 13.18
CA GLU A 121 2.96 7.09 13.70
C GLU A 121 1.88 6.62 12.73
N ASN A 122 2.17 6.67 11.42
CA ASN A 122 1.30 6.19 10.35
C ASN A 122 1.80 4.89 9.71
N THR A 123 2.81 4.25 10.30
CA THR A 123 3.47 3.07 9.75
C THR A 123 2.92 1.80 10.36
N TRP A 124 2.67 0.83 9.49
CA TRP A 124 2.31 -0.54 9.85
C TRP A 124 3.45 -1.47 9.51
N GLN A 125 3.88 -2.26 10.48
CA GLN A 125 4.97 -3.20 10.34
C GLN A 125 4.45 -4.64 10.34
N SER A 126 5.00 -5.48 9.47
CA SER A 126 4.88 -6.93 9.55
C SER A 126 6.25 -7.58 9.56
N THR A 127 6.40 -8.66 10.33
CA THR A 127 7.63 -9.47 10.39
C THR A 127 7.31 -10.92 10.05
N ILE A 128 7.98 -11.48 9.04
CA ILE A 128 7.78 -12.84 8.54
C ILE A 128 9.11 -13.61 8.58
N ASN A 129 9.07 -14.89 8.95
CA ASN A 129 10.26 -15.74 8.93
C ASN A 129 10.62 -16.18 7.50
N ASN A 130 11.76 -15.77 6.97
CA ASN A 130 12.20 -16.08 5.60
C ASN A 130 13.00 -17.40 5.46
N ASN A 131 13.21 -18.15 6.55
CA ASN A 131 14.06 -19.35 6.57
C ASN A 131 15.49 -19.15 5.98
N GLY A 132 15.97 -17.90 5.89
CA GLY A 132 17.28 -17.55 5.33
C GLY A 132 17.38 -17.54 3.80
N ALA A 133 16.28 -17.59 3.06
CA ALA A 133 16.31 -17.47 1.60
C ALA A 133 16.81 -16.09 1.16
N GLN A 134 17.57 -16.05 0.08
CA GLN A 134 18.10 -14.81 -0.50
C GLN A 134 17.31 -14.33 -1.71
N ASP A 135 16.58 -15.23 -2.37
CA ASP A 135 15.65 -14.92 -3.43
C ASP A 135 14.25 -14.99 -2.87
N VAL A 136 13.56 -13.85 -2.86
CA VAL A 136 12.22 -13.75 -2.27
C VAL A 136 11.28 -13.01 -3.20
N SER A 137 10.00 -13.39 -3.16
CA SER A 137 8.90 -12.62 -3.71
C SER A 137 7.95 -12.28 -2.58
N TRP A 138 7.45 -11.05 -2.56
CA TRP A 138 6.54 -10.61 -1.52
C TRP A 138 5.50 -9.62 -2.05
N TYR A 139 4.37 -9.55 -1.38
CA TYR A 139 3.32 -8.60 -1.70
C TYR A 139 2.48 -8.28 -0.46
N VAL A 140 1.79 -7.15 -0.49
CA VAL A 140 0.91 -6.73 0.62
C VAL A 140 -0.56 -6.75 0.20
N SER A 141 -1.41 -7.09 1.16
CA SER A 141 -2.86 -7.02 1.03
C SER A 141 -3.43 -6.36 2.27
N ALA A 142 -4.42 -5.50 2.09
CA ALA A 142 -5.12 -4.86 3.20
C ALA A 142 -6.63 -4.95 3.00
N ALA A 143 -7.35 -5.08 4.11
CA ALA A 143 -8.80 -5.04 4.14
C ALA A 143 -9.26 -3.88 5.04
N VAL A 144 -10.29 -3.16 4.60
CA VAL A 144 -10.88 -2.03 5.35
C VAL A 144 -12.40 -2.08 5.29
N ASP A 145 -13.03 -1.52 6.31
CA ASP A 145 -14.48 -1.37 6.34
C ASP A 145 -14.90 -0.19 5.44
N SER A 146 -15.86 -0.43 4.55
CA SER A 146 -16.33 0.58 3.59
C SER A 146 -17.31 1.61 4.20
N GLU A 147 -17.95 1.28 5.33
CA GLU A 147 -18.94 2.15 5.99
C GLU A 147 -18.31 3.45 6.55
N PRO A 148 -17.17 3.43 7.28
CA PRO A 148 -16.47 4.64 7.69
C PRO A 148 -16.04 5.54 6.51
N LEU A 149 -15.92 4.95 5.33
CA LEU A 149 -15.55 5.61 4.09
C LEU A 149 -16.75 6.19 3.34
N GLY A 150 -17.98 5.89 3.78
CA GLY A 150 -19.23 6.40 3.21
C GLY A 150 -19.98 5.42 2.29
N PHE A 151 -19.66 4.12 2.34
CA PHE A 151 -20.17 3.11 1.41
C PHE A 151 -20.68 1.85 2.12
N ASP A 152 -21.57 1.11 1.47
CA ASP A 152 -22.23 -0.07 2.04
C ASP A 152 -21.84 -1.33 1.26
N TYR A 153 -20.54 -1.64 1.26
CA TYR A 153 -19.96 -2.84 0.62
C TYR A 153 -19.36 -3.82 1.64
N GLY A 154 -19.60 -3.61 2.94
CA GLY A 154 -18.93 -4.37 3.98
C GLY A 154 -17.42 -4.15 3.95
N ARG A 155 -16.65 -5.24 3.89
CA ARG A 155 -15.18 -5.22 3.93
C ARG A 155 -14.62 -5.30 2.50
N ILE A 156 -13.84 -4.29 2.11
CA ILE A 156 -13.20 -4.21 0.79
C ILE A 156 -11.72 -4.56 0.91
N ILE A 157 -11.16 -5.18 -0.13
CA ILE A 157 -9.76 -5.60 -0.15
C ILE A 157 -8.99 -4.81 -1.21
N VAL A 158 -7.82 -4.32 -0.83
CA VAL A 158 -6.80 -3.79 -1.74
C VAL A 158 -5.61 -4.75 -1.67
N SER A 159 -5.24 -5.33 -2.81
CA SER A 159 -4.21 -6.36 -2.84
C SER A 159 -3.26 -6.14 -4.00
N GLN A 160 -1.96 -6.15 -3.70
CA GLN A 160 -0.95 -6.51 -4.70
C GLN A 160 -1.17 -7.96 -5.14
N THR A 161 -0.86 -8.25 -6.39
CA THR A 161 -1.16 -9.56 -6.99
C THR A 161 0.14 -10.28 -7.37
N PRO A 162 0.26 -11.60 -7.17
CA PRO A 162 1.38 -12.39 -7.70
C PRO A 162 1.49 -12.29 -9.22
N TYR A 163 2.71 -12.44 -9.74
CA TYR A 163 3.04 -12.36 -11.16
C TYR A 163 3.16 -13.76 -11.79
N ASN A 164 2.24 -14.11 -12.70
CA ASN A 164 2.18 -15.40 -13.39
C ASN A 164 3.14 -15.45 -14.60
N ASP A 165 4.43 -15.54 -14.29
CA ASP A 165 5.54 -15.53 -15.25
C ASP A 165 5.41 -16.57 -16.39
N SER A 166 4.92 -17.77 -16.05
CA SER A 166 4.76 -18.89 -16.99
C SER A 166 3.62 -18.70 -17.98
N GLY A 167 2.69 -17.79 -17.67
CA GLY A 167 1.44 -17.61 -18.40
C GLY A 167 0.52 -18.84 -18.37
N ALA A 168 0.73 -19.76 -17.42
CA ALA A 168 -0.07 -20.98 -17.30
C ALA A 168 -1.56 -20.64 -17.13
N PHE A 169 -2.41 -21.40 -17.83
CA PHE A 169 -3.86 -21.30 -17.71
C PHE A 169 -4.49 -22.69 -17.51
N PRO A 170 -5.29 -22.91 -16.44
CA PRO A 170 -5.50 -21.96 -15.35
C PRO A 170 -4.21 -21.74 -14.53
N PRO A 171 -3.97 -20.53 -13.98
CA PRO A 171 -2.87 -20.29 -13.07
C PRO A 171 -2.90 -21.25 -11.87
N PRO A 172 -1.74 -21.74 -11.39
CA PRO A 172 -1.66 -22.45 -10.12
C PRO A 172 -2.14 -21.58 -8.96
N ASN A 173 -2.59 -22.20 -7.88
CA ASN A 173 -3.27 -21.49 -6.79
C ASN A 173 -2.38 -20.44 -6.09
N GLY A 174 -1.06 -20.67 -6.02
CA GLY A 174 -0.09 -19.71 -5.47
C GLY A 174 0.01 -18.42 -6.28
N TYR A 175 -0.41 -18.41 -7.54
CA TYR A 175 -0.35 -17.20 -8.35
C TYR A 175 -1.55 -16.27 -8.17
N TYR A 176 -2.56 -16.64 -7.38
CA TYR A 176 -3.74 -15.79 -7.18
C TYR A 176 -3.68 -15.03 -5.86
N ALA A 177 -3.89 -13.71 -5.90
CA ALA A 177 -4.25 -12.94 -4.72
C ALA A 177 -5.78 -12.91 -4.54
N LEU A 178 -6.20 -12.79 -3.28
CA LEU A 178 -7.59 -12.56 -2.90
C LEU A 178 -7.94 -11.07 -3.07
N LEU A 179 -9.07 -10.81 -3.73
CA LEU A 179 -9.52 -9.45 -4.05
C LEU A 179 -10.91 -9.15 -3.47
N ALA A 180 -11.72 -10.16 -3.23
CA ALA A 180 -12.96 -10.02 -2.47
C ALA A 180 -13.35 -11.37 -1.88
N GLU A 181 -14.05 -11.32 -0.75
CA GLU A 181 -14.78 -12.45 -0.18
C GLU A 181 -16.27 -12.15 -0.28
N ASP A 182 -17.09 -13.20 -0.24
CA ASP A 182 -18.54 -13.08 -0.21
C ASP A 182 -19.20 -14.14 0.69
N GLU A 183 -20.40 -13.85 1.20
CA GLU A 183 -21.07 -14.67 2.21
C GLU A 183 -21.64 -15.96 1.61
N THR A 184 -21.02 -17.09 1.93
CA THR A 184 -21.52 -18.38 1.43
C THR A 184 -22.94 -18.70 1.91
N GLY A 185 -23.83 -19.07 0.98
CA GLY A 185 -25.19 -19.55 1.24
C GLY A 185 -26.24 -18.45 1.37
N ASP A 186 -25.91 -17.22 0.98
CA ASP A 186 -26.83 -16.09 0.85
C ASP A 186 -27.77 -16.23 -0.38
N THR A 187 -27.33 -16.98 -1.39
CA THR A 187 -28.08 -17.33 -2.61
C THR A 187 -28.01 -18.84 -2.91
N ASN A 188 -28.54 -19.25 -4.07
CA ASN A 188 -28.49 -20.66 -4.48
C ASN A 188 -27.06 -21.09 -4.80
N SER A 189 -26.64 -22.29 -4.36
CA SER A 189 -25.24 -22.72 -4.43
C SER A 189 -24.60 -22.66 -5.83
N GLY A 190 -25.35 -22.86 -6.92
CA GLY A 190 -24.81 -22.78 -8.29
C GLY A 190 -24.52 -21.35 -8.78
N GLN A 191 -24.95 -20.34 -8.04
CA GLN A 191 -24.80 -18.91 -8.36
C GLN A 191 -24.08 -18.13 -7.25
N ASP A 192 -23.89 -18.77 -6.09
CA ASP A 192 -23.26 -18.31 -4.85
C ASP A 192 -21.75 -18.13 -5.05
N ILE A 193 -21.35 -16.87 -5.20
CA ILE A 193 -19.97 -16.42 -5.27
C ILE A 193 -19.39 -16.49 -3.85
N THR A 194 -18.17 -16.98 -3.75
CA THR A 194 -17.49 -17.12 -2.44
C THR A 194 -16.23 -16.27 -2.33
N ASN A 195 -15.62 -15.94 -3.46
CA ASN A 195 -14.47 -15.06 -3.55
C ASN A 195 -14.22 -14.61 -4.99
N LEU A 196 -13.48 -13.51 -5.08
CA LEU A 196 -12.84 -13.06 -6.31
C LEU A 196 -11.32 -13.03 -6.11
N ARG A 197 -10.60 -13.57 -7.09
CA ARG A 197 -9.14 -13.65 -7.09
C ARG A 197 -8.57 -13.21 -8.43
N GLY A 198 -7.35 -12.67 -8.42
CA GLY A 198 -6.71 -12.13 -9.62
C GLY A 198 -5.20 -12.34 -9.66
N THR A 199 -4.67 -12.35 -10.89
CA THR A 199 -3.23 -12.33 -11.21
C THR A 199 -3.02 -11.80 -12.62
N TYR A 200 -1.77 -11.53 -12.98
CA TYR A 200 -1.40 -10.94 -14.25
C TYR A 200 -0.04 -11.45 -14.72
N ASN A 201 0.24 -11.18 -15.99
CA ASN A 201 1.61 -11.06 -16.49
C ASN A 201 1.68 -9.93 -17.52
N GLU A 202 2.81 -9.80 -18.22
CA GLU A 202 3.02 -8.76 -19.24
C GLU A 202 1.95 -8.73 -20.35
N SER A 203 1.31 -9.87 -20.63
CA SER A 203 0.38 -10.01 -21.76
C SER A 203 -1.07 -10.15 -21.35
N ASN A 204 -1.35 -10.78 -20.22
CA ASN A 204 -2.69 -11.26 -19.87
C ASN A 204 -3.09 -10.88 -18.45
N ALA A 205 -4.38 -10.60 -18.29
CA ALA A 205 -5.07 -10.61 -17.00
C ALA A 205 -5.70 -11.99 -16.76
N TYR A 206 -5.72 -12.42 -15.51
CA TYR A 206 -6.31 -13.68 -15.08
C TYR A 206 -7.24 -13.43 -13.90
N VAL A 207 -8.43 -14.00 -13.97
CA VAL A 207 -9.45 -13.87 -12.92
C VAL A 207 -9.95 -15.23 -12.51
N SER A 208 -10.29 -15.39 -11.24
CA SER A 208 -10.91 -16.59 -10.70
C SER A 208 -12.03 -16.19 -9.75
N MET A 209 -13.25 -16.61 -10.06
CA MET A 209 -14.43 -16.40 -9.22
C MET A 209 -14.88 -17.74 -8.64
N GLY A 210 -14.83 -17.88 -7.32
CA GLY A 210 -15.22 -19.10 -6.62
C GLY A 210 -16.74 -19.23 -6.54
N ILE A 211 -17.29 -20.40 -6.88
CA ILE A 211 -18.73 -20.71 -6.87
C ILE A 211 -18.98 -21.91 -5.95
N ASN A 212 -19.79 -21.73 -4.90
CA ASN A 212 -20.00 -22.70 -3.82
C ASN A 212 -20.46 -24.09 -4.32
N GLY A 213 -21.38 -24.12 -5.29
CA GLY A 213 -22.03 -25.31 -5.84
C GLY A 213 -21.29 -26.00 -7.00
N GLY A 214 -20.09 -25.52 -7.35
CA GLY A 214 -19.37 -25.95 -8.56
C GLY A 214 -19.63 -25.00 -9.73
N CYS A 215 -18.59 -24.66 -10.47
CA CYS A 215 -18.69 -23.87 -11.68
C CYS A 215 -18.94 -24.77 -12.90
N CYS A 216 -19.70 -24.36 -13.89
CA CYS A 216 -20.70 -23.28 -13.88
C CYS A 216 -21.94 -23.81 -14.61
N ASP A 217 -23.14 -23.45 -14.13
CA ASP A 217 -24.39 -23.77 -14.81
C ASP A 217 -24.77 -22.61 -15.72
N GLU A 218 -24.64 -22.78 -17.03
CA GLU A 218 -25.05 -21.79 -18.04
C GLU A 218 -26.56 -21.79 -18.27
N GLY A 219 -27.26 -22.83 -17.79
CA GLY A 219 -28.68 -23.03 -18.00
C GLY A 219 -29.04 -23.92 -19.19
N GLY A 220 -30.34 -24.07 -19.42
CA GLY A 220 -30.90 -24.87 -20.52
C GLY A 220 -31.20 -24.07 -21.79
N PHE A 221 -31.64 -24.75 -22.85
CA PHE A 221 -32.00 -24.09 -24.12
C PHE A 221 -33.02 -22.95 -23.98
N PHE A 222 -33.95 -23.05 -23.01
CA PHE A 222 -34.98 -22.02 -22.72
C PHE A 222 -34.70 -21.23 -21.44
N GLY A 223 -33.50 -21.37 -20.88
CA GLY A 223 -33.11 -20.74 -19.63
C GLY A 223 -33.67 -21.43 -18.37
N PRO A 224 -33.59 -20.78 -17.20
CA PRO A 224 -32.85 -19.52 -17.01
C PRO A 224 -31.39 -19.70 -17.41
N TRP A 225 -30.83 -18.68 -18.06
CA TRP A 225 -29.42 -18.61 -18.43
C TRP A 225 -28.67 -17.82 -17.37
N TYR A 226 -27.45 -18.23 -17.08
CA TYR A 226 -26.61 -17.52 -16.12
C TYR A 226 -25.37 -16.98 -16.80
N LEU A 227 -25.00 -15.77 -16.38
CA LEU A 227 -23.76 -15.12 -16.75
C LEU A 227 -22.93 -14.92 -15.50
N TYR A 228 -21.68 -15.37 -15.58
CA TYR A 228 -20.67 -15.21 -14.55
C TYR A 228 -19.67 -14.17 -15.07
N GLY A 229 -19.72 -12.97 -14.50
CA GLY A 229 -18.96 -11.82 -15.00
C GLY A 229 -18.01 -11.27 -13.96
N VAL A 230 -16.84 -10.83 -14.40
CA VAL A 230 -15.94 -9.99 -13.61
C VAL A 230 -15.85 -8.63 -14.28
N ALA A 231 -16.41 -7.61 -13.63
CA ALA A 231 -16.23 -6.24 -14.07
C ALA A 231 -14.81 -5.76 -13.74
N ILE A 232 -14.22 -4.98 -14.63
CA ILE A 232 -12.90 -4.38 -14.54
C ILE A 232 -13.05 -2.89 -14.83
N VAL A 233 -12.55 -2.05 -13.92
CA VAL A 233 -12.69 -0.60 -14.03
C VAL A 233 -11.38 0.09 -13.68
N ASN A 234 -10.92 0.98 -14.56
CA ASN A 234 -9.90 1.96 -14.19
C ASN A 234 -10.56 3.01 -13.26
N PRO A 235 -10.14 3.12 -11.99
CA PRO A 235 -10.66 4.15 -11.09
C PRO A 235 -10.50 5.56 -11.71
N GLU A 236 -9.37 5.82 -12.36
CA GLU A 236 -9.00 7.15 -12.87
C GLU A 236 -9.53 7.45 -14.28
N ALA A 237 -10.25 6.55 -14.92
CA ALA A 237 -10.83 6.84 -16.24
C ALA A 237 -11.78 8.05 -16.16
N GLU A 238 -11.61 9.05 -17.03
CA GLU A 238 -12.54 10.20 -17.09
C GLU A 238 -13.94 9.76 -17.55
N ASN A 239 -13.99 8.79 -18.47
CA ASN A 239 -15.23 8.28 -19.02
C ASN A 239 -15.88 7.26 -18.08
N ALA A 240 -17.21 7.19 -18.13
CA ALA A 240 -18.02 6.20 -17.44
C ALA A 240 -18.03 4.87 -18.21
N VAL A 241 -16.89 4.18 -18.17
CA VAL A 241 -16.65 2.92 -18.87
C VAL A 241 -16.32 1.80 -17.87
N ALA A 242 -16.90 0.62 -18.11
CA ALA A 242 -16.47 -0.62 -17.49
C ALA A 242 -16.18 -1.65 -18.56
N TYR A 243 -15.23 -2.53 -18.24
CA TYR A 243 -14.91 -3.71 -19.02
C TYR A 243 -15.45 -4.91 -18.26
N ALA A 244 -15.88 -5.95 -18.96
CA ALA A 244 -16.36 -7.17 -18.31
C ALA A 244 -15.76 -8.39 -18.99
N ILE A 245 -15.13 -9.24 -18.20
CA ILE A 245 -14.77 -10.60 -18.60
C ILE A 245 -15.99 -11.47 -18.28
N GLY A 246 -16.73 -11.88 -19.29
CA GLY A 246 -17.96 -12.65 -19.15
C GLY A 246 -17.79 -14.10 -19.56
N TYR A 247 -18.27 -15.02 -18.74
CA TYR A 247 -18.56 -16.41 -19.11
C TYR A 247 -20.07 -16.63 -19.15
N ALA A 248 -20.56 -16.94 -20.35
CA ALA A 248 -21.96 -17.31 -20.58
C ALA A 248 -22.09 -18.03 -21.93
N ASP A 249 -23.04 -18.96 -22.00
CA ASP A 249 -23.55 -19.55 -23.23
C ASP A 249 -25.08 -19.68 -23.11
N GLY A 250 -25.81 -18.89 -23.89
CA GLY A 250 -27.26 -18.91 -23.76
C GLY A 250 -28.00 -17.82 -24.50
N ALA A 251 -29.25 -17.63 -24.11
CA ALA A 251 -30.18 -16.65 -24.70
C ALA A 251 -30.26 -16.75 -26.23
N PHE A 252 -30.30 -18.00 -26.74
CA PHE A 252 -30.29 -18.31 -28.16
C PHE A 252 -29.07 -17.74 -28.90
N GLY A 253 -27.89 -17.77 -28.29
CA GLY A 253 -26.64 -17.28 -28.85
C GLY A 253 -26.44 -15.77 -28.76
N GLN A 254 -27.27 -15.07 -27.96
CA GLN A 254 -27.03 -13.66 -27.63
C GLN A 254 -26.02 -13.50 -26.49
N LEU A 255 -26.01 -14.44 -25.53
CA LEU A 255 -25.00 -14.50 -24.48
C LEU A 255 -23.86 -15.38 -24.95
N THR A 256 -22.67 -14.78 -25.00
CA THR A 256 -21.42 -15.42 -25.41
C THR A 256 -20.32 -15.00 -24.45
N SER A 257 -19.31 -15.85 -24.31
CA SER A 257 -18.15 -15.52 -23.49
C SER A 257 -17.23 -14.55 -24.23
N GLY A 258 -16.66 -13.57 -23.52
CA GLY A 258 -15.79 -12.58 -24.13
C GLY A 258 -15.42 -11.41 -23.22
N VAL A 259 -14.67 -10.46 -23.78
CA VAL A 259 -14.40 -9.16 -23.15
C VAL A 259 -15.33 -8.11 -23.73
N TYR A 260 -16.14 -7.52 -22.86
CA TYR A 260 -17.13 -6.53 -23.24
C TYR A 260 -16.75 -5.15 -22.73
N LYS A 261 -16.88 -4.16 -23.60
CA LYS A 261 -16.82 -2.73 -23.25
C LYS A 261 -18.24 -2.21 -23.09
N ILE A 262 -18.52 -1.62 -21.95
CA ILE A 262 -19.82 -1.02 -21.65
C ILE A 262 -19.59 0.45 -21.27
N THR A 263 -20.22 1.36 -21.99
CA THR A 263 -20.24 2.79 -21.66
C THR A 263 -21.66 3.24 -21.39
N GLY A 264 -21.80 4.26 -20.56
CA GLY A 264 -23.11 4.81 -20.24
C GLY A 264 -23.02 6.15 -19.52
N ASP A 265 -24.17 6.60 -19.03
CA ASP A 265 -24.29 7.83 -18.27
C ASP A 265 -24.43 7.50 -16.77
N LEU A 266 -23.45 7.95 -15.98
CA LEU A 266 -23.42 7.75 -14.52
C LEU A 266 -24.62 8.34 -13.79
N GLN A 267 -25.20 9.43 -14.29
CA GLN A 267 -26.31 10.13 -13.65
C GLN A 267 -27.64 9.41 -13.87
N THR A 268 -27.85 8.88 -15.07
CA THR A 268 -29.11 8.21 -15.44
C THR A 268 -29.03 6.69 -15.22
N GLY A 269 -27.83 6.13 -15.18
CA GLY A 269 -27.59 4.68 -15.19
C GLY A 269 -27.93 4.04 -16.54
N GLU A 270 -28.10 4.81 -17.61
CA GLU A 270 -28.38 4.30 -18.95
C GLU A 270 -27.11 3.80 -19.64
N VAL A 271 -27.21 2.66 -20.32
CA VAL A 271 -26.12 2.10 -21.13
C VAL A 271 -26.21 2.69 -22.55
N ASP A 272 -25.19 3.46 -22.91
CA ASP A 272 -25.05 4.10 -24.21
C ASP A 272 -24.53 3.11 -25.25
N ASN A 273 -23.38 2.48 -24.99
CA ASN A 273 -22.72 1.56 -25.91
C ASN A 273 -22.40 0.23 -25.24
N PHE A 274 -22.47 -0.85 -26.03
CA PHE A 274 -22.14 -2.21 -25.64
C PHE A 274 -21.42 -2.90 -26.80
N GLU A 275 -20.19 -3.33 -26.58
CA GLU A 275 -19.33 -3.89 -27.61
C GLU A 275 -18.55 -5.10 -27.11
N LEU A 276 -18.47 -6.16 -27.94
CA LEU A 276 -17.53 -7.26 -27.74
C LEU A 276 -16.19 -6.87 -28.36
N ILE A 277 -15.17 -6.64 -27.53
CA ILE A 277 -13.87 -6.12 -27.97
C ILE A 277 -12.76 -7.17 -27.92
N GLY A 278 -13.00 -8.32 -27.30
CA GLY A 278 -11.98 -9.36 -27.12
C GLY A 278 -12.53 -10.74 -26.85
N ASN A 279 -11.65 -11.73 -27.02
CA ASN A 279 -11.91 -13.11 -26.65
C ASN A 279 -11.45 -13.38 -25.22
N VAL A 280 -11.97 -14.46 -24.65
CA VAL A 280 -11.58 -14.96 -23.33
C VAL A 280 -11.37 -16.47 -23.42
N ASP A 281 -10.33 -16.96 -22.77
CA ASP A 281 -10.18 -18.40 -22.50
C ASP A 281 -10.76 -18.68 -21.12
N VAL A 282 -11.63 -19.68 -21.01
CA VAL A 282 -12.35 -19.99 -19.76
C VAL A 282 -12.08 -21.43 -19.34
N ASN A 283 -11.88 -21.63 -18.03
CA ASN A 283 -11.86 -22.93 -17.37
C ASN A 283 -12.92 -22.93 -16.27
N THR A 284 -13.86 -23.86 -16.36
CA THR A 284 -14.96 -24.05 -15.39
C THR A 284 -14.81 -25.34 -14.59
N ASN A 285 -13.68 -26.04 -14.70
CA ASN A 285 -13.48 -27.28 -13.97
C ASN A 285 -13.38 -27.03 -12.45
N GLY A 286 -14.27 -27.66 -11.68
CA GLY A 286 -14.27 -27.60 -10.22
C GLY A 286 -15.18 -26.49 -9.70
N ASN A 287 -14.73 -25.77 -8.67
CA ASN A 287 -15.53 -24.75 -7.98
C ASN A 287 -15.20 -23.32 -8.39
N ASN A 288 -14.50 -23.11 -9.51
CA ASN A 288 -14.10 -21.75 -9.92
C ASN A 288 -14.42 -21.52 -11.39
N MET A 289 -14.96 -20.33 -11.68
CA MET A 289 -14.90 -19.76 -13.02
C MET A 289 -13.56 -19.06 -13.16
N GLN A 290 -12.67 -19.61 -13.97
CA GLN A 290 -11.37 -19.01 -14.26
C GLN A 290 -11.35 -18.52 -15.69
N ALA A 291 -10.88 -17.30 -15.89
CA ALA A 291 -10.85 -16.69 -17.20
C ALA A 291 -9.56 -15.90 -17.40
N THR A 292 -9.07 -15.88 -18.64
CA THR A 292 -7.93 -15.04 -19.03
C THR A 292 -8.19 -14.34 -20.36
N THR A 293 -7.65 -13.14 -20.48
CA THR A 293 -7.69 -12.34 -21.69
C THR A 293 -6.44 -11.48 -21.80
N ALA A 294 -6.14 -11.03 -23.02
CA ALA A 294 -5.02 -10.15 -23.26
C ALA A 294 -5.28 -8.79 -22.58
N LEU A 295 -4.40 -8.40 -21.65
CA LEU A 295 -4.51 -7.18 -20.85
C LEU A 295 -4.60 -5.95 -21.76
N ASN A 296 -3.83 -5.96 -22.86
CA ASN A 296 -3.83 -4.90 -23.87
C ASN A 296 -5.19 -4.68 -24.56
N THR A 297 -6.10 -5.64 -24.54
CA THR A 297 -7.45 -5.48 -25.09
C THR A 297 -8.25 -4.47 -24.28
N ILE A 298 -7.95 -4.39 -22.98
CA ILE A 298 -8.62 -3.50 -22.03
C ILE A 298 -7.83 -2.20 -21.89
N VAL A 299 -6.53 -2.28 -21.53
CA VAL A 299 -5.77 -1.10 -21.12
C VAL A 299 -5.33 -0.18 -22.27
N ASN A 300 -5.32 -0.69 -23.51
CA ASN A 300 -5.05 0.13 -24.70
C ASN A 300 -6.33 0.65 -25.38
N ASP A 301 -7.51 0.33 -24.88
CA ASP A 301 -8.74 0.95 -25.37
C ASP A 301 -8.71 2.45 -25.05
N SER A 302 -9.14 3.28 -26.00
CA SER A 302 -9.06 4.74 -25.87
C SER A 302 -9.85 5.32 -24.71
N ASP A 303 -10.88 4.63 -24.22
CA ASP A 303 -11.69 5.06 -23.08
C ASP A 303 -11.13 4.57 -21.72
N TRP A 304 -10.13 3.67 -21.71
CA TRP A 304 -9.51 3.19 -20.47
C TRP A 304 -8.82 4.30 -19.67
N GLY A 305 -8.25 5.30 -20.35
CA GLY A 305 -7.44 6.34 -19.73
C GLY A 305 -5.95 5.98 -19.64
N THR A 306 -5.21 6.68 -18.78
CA THR A 306 -3.76 6.49 -18.62
C THR A 306 -3.44 5.07 -18.11
N TRP A 307 -2.43 4.44 -18.71
CA TRP A 307 -1.88 3.16 -18.26
C TRP A 307 -0.34 3.15 -18.36
N PRO A 308 0.38 2.70 -17.33
CA PRO A 308 -0.11 2.42 -15.97
C PRO A 308 -0.75 3.67 -15.34
N ASN A 309 -1.82 3.46 -14.56
CA ASN A 309 -2.48 4.52 -13.79
C ASN A 309 -1.76 4.72 -12.44
N SER A 310 -2.18 5.69 -11.62
CA SER A 310 -1.49 5.98 -10.33
C SER A 310 -1.48 4.76 -9.38
N PHE A 311 -2.48 3.90 -9.49
CA PHE A 311 -2.59 2.66 -8.71
C PHE A 311 -1.77 1.49 -9.26
N GLN A 312 -1.29 1.59 -10.50
CA GLN A 312 -0.74 0.46 -11.24
C GLN A 312 -1.68 -0.76 -11.23
N GLY A 313 -2.99 -0.52 -11.32
CA GLY A 313 -4.00 -1.51 -10.98
C GLY A 313 -5.42 -1.15 -11.45
N TYR A 314 -6.40 -1.98 -11.10
CA TYR A 314 -7.80 -1.72 -11.44
C TYR A 314 -8.77 -2.35 -10.43
N ILE A 315 -9.99 -1.82 -10.40
CA ILE A 315 -11.08 -2.35 -9.56
C ILE A 315 -11.63 -3.59 -10.25
N MET A 316 -11.91 -4.63 -9.46
CA MET A 316 -12.60 -5.83 -9.89
C MET A 316 -13.86 -6.08 -9.06
N LEU A 317 -14.90 -6.58 -9.72
CA LEU A 317 -16.17 -6.93 -9.07
C LEU A 317 -16.73 -8.22 -9.71
N GLY A 318 -16.97 -9.24 -8.91
CA GLY A 318 -17.61 -10.48 -9.37
C GLY A 318 -19.13 -10.34 -9.33
N VAL A 319 -19.83 -10.76 -10.38
CA VAL A 319 -21.29 -10.69 -10.46
C VAL A 319 -21.84 -11.93 -11.17
N THR A 320 -22.88 -12.53 -10.59
CA THR A 320 -23.68 -13.56 -11.24
C THR A 320 -25.04 -12.98 -11.61
N VAL A 321 -25.41 -13.04 -12.89
CA VAL A 321 -26.69 -12.53 -13.41
C VAL A 321 -27.50 -13.66 -14.00
N GLN A 322 -28.80 -13.71 -13.71
CA GLN A 322 -29.76 -14.62 -14.32
C GLN A 322 -30.58 -13.89 -15.38
N ALA A 323 -30.75 -14.51 -16.54
CA ALA A 323 -31.71 -14.10 -17.57
C ALA A 323 -32.68 -15.24 -17.85
N GLY A 324 -33.99 -15.01 -17.74
CA GLY A 324 -35.01 -16.04 -17.94
C GLY A 324 -36.18 -15.54 -18.79
N LEU A 325 -36.86 -16.46 -19.47
CA LEU A 325 -38.09 -16.14 -20.20
C LEU A 325 -39.19 -15.71 -19.23
N ASP A 326 -39.74 -14.52 -19.43
CA ASP A 326 -40.96 -14.04 -18.76
C ASP A 326 -42.03 -13.73 -19.81
N GLY A 327 -42.82 -14.75 -20.12
CA GLY A 327 -43.77 -14.69 -21.24
C GLY A 327 -43.04 -14.54 -22.59
N LEU A 328 -43.15 -13.36 -23.19
CA LEU A 328 -42.49 -13.03 -24.46
C LEU A 328 -41.25 -12.14 -24.29
N ASP A 329 -41.02 -11.65 -23.08
CA ASP A 329 -39.88 -10.81 -22.72
C ASP A 329 -38.86 -11.66 -21.93
N ILE A 330 -37.77 -11.02 -21.52
CA ILE A 330 -36.71 -11.66 -20.74
C ILE A 330 -36.55 -10.87 -19.45
N ALA A 331 -36.77 -11.55 -18.33
CA ALA A 331 -36.52 -11.01 -17.00
C ALA A 331 -35.04 -11.22 -16.64
N ILE A 332 -34.41 -10.19 -16.08
CA ILE A 332 -32.99 -10.18 -15.73
C ILE A 332 -32.85 -9.74 -14.28
N GLU A 333 -32.04 -10.47 -13.51
CA GLU A 333 -31.85 -10.27 -12.08
C GLU A 333 -30.39 -10.57 -11.70
N ILE A 334 -29.78 -9.73 -10.86
CA ILE A 334 -28.51 -10.06 -10.19
C ILE A 334 -28.83 -11.14 -9.15
N LYS A 335 -28.16 -12.29 -9.27
CA LYS A 335 -28.29 -13.38 -8.31
C LYS A 335 -27.32 -13.26 -7.16
N ASP A 336 -26.16 -12.68 -7.44
CA ASP A 336 -25.07 -12.53 -6.49
C ASP A 336 -24.02 -11.53 -6.97
N GLN A 337 -23.28 -10.91 -6.06
CA GLN A 337 -22.15 -10.03 -6.32
C GLN A 337 -21.17 -10.01 -5.14
N THR A 338 -19.87 -9.87 -5.43
CA THR A 338 -18.88 -9.64 -4.38
C THR A 338 -18.86 -8.17 -3.92
N ALA A 339 -18.16 -7.87 -2.82
CA ALA A 339 -17.61 -6.53 -2.62
C ALA A 339 -16.60 -6.18 -3.74
N PRO A 340 -16.40 -4.89 -4.09
CA PRO A 340 -15.36 -4.50 -5.02
C PRO A 340 -13.97 -4.64 -4.38
N GLY A 341 -13.03 -5.19 -5.15
CA GLY A 341 -11.62 -5.27 -4.79
C GLY A 341 -10.76 -4.39 -5.67
N LEU A 342 -9.63 -3.89 -5.15
CA LEU A 342 -8.62 -3.20 -5.95
C LEU A 342 -7.41 -4.11 -6.12
N ALA A 343 -7.18 -4.53 -7.37
CA ALA A 343 -6.02 -5.32 -7.76
C ALA A 343 -4.89 -4.39 -8.19
N LEU A 344 -3.78 -4.38 -7.45
CA LEU A 344 -2.53 -3.73 -7.84
C LEU A 344 -1.68 -4.76 -8.59
N LEU A 345 -1.35 -4.48 -9.84
CA LEU A 345 -0.62 -5.40 -10.72
C LEU A 345 0.89 -5.28 -10.49
N THR A 346 1.29 -5.56 -9.26
CA THR A 346 2.67 -5.47 -8.80
C THR A 346 2.96 -6.60 -7.82
N THR A 347 4.12 -7.23 -7.95
CA THR A 347 4.70 -8.13 -6.94
C THR A 347 6.12 -7.65 -6.69
N GLN A 348 6.57 -7.63 -5.44
CA GLN A 348 7.94 -7.27 -5.11
C GLN A 348 8.83 -8.51 -5.19
N THR A 349 10.06 -8.33 -5.66
CA THR A 349 11.07 -9.40 -5.71
C THR A 349 12.43 -8.85 -5.33
N GLN A 350 13.19 -9.62 -4.55
CA GLN A 350 14.55 -9.27 -4.13
C GLN A 350 15.48 -10.48 -4.27
N SER A 351 16.76 -10.21 -4.52
CA SER A 351 17.81 -11.22 -4.67
C SER A 351 19.11 -10.70 -4.07
N GLY A 352 19.47 -11.24 -2.90
CA GLY A 352 20.66 -10.80 -2.16
C GLY A 352 20.47 -9.44 -1.45
N ASN A 353 21.59 -8.81 -1.08
CA ASN A 353 21.63 -7.51 -0.41
C ASN A 353 22.83 -6.68 -0.91
N ILE A 354 22.62 -5.40 -1.17
CA ILE A 354 23.65 -4.37 -1.28
C ILE A 354 23.59 -3.55 0.02
N ASP A 355 24.66 -3.62 0.82
CA ASP A 355 24.71 -2.92 2.11
C ASP A 355 24.41 -1.41 1.95
N CYS A 356 23.59 -0.89 2.86
CA CYS A 356 23.29 0.53 2.95
C CYS A 356 24.53 1.43 3.10
N GLU A 357 24.40 2.70 2.74
CA GLU A 357 25.45 3.71 2.86
C GLU A 357 25.02 4.82 3.84
N LEU A 358 25.90 5.12 4.80
CA LEU A 358 25.74 6.25 5.73
C LEU A 358 26.67 7.40 5.35
N SER A 359 26.19 8.63 5.49
CA SER A 359 27.00 9.83 5.28
C SER A 359 26.54 10.99 6.16
N ASN A 360 27.34 12.07 6.19
CA ASN A 360 27.00 13.32 6.88
C ASN A 360 26.54 13.14 8.34
N LEU A 361 27.28 12.35 9.13
CA LEU A 361 27.09 12.33 10.58
C LEU A 361 27.43 13.71 11.14
N ILE A 362 26.46 14.38 11.76
CA ILE A 362 26.59 15.75 12.28
C ILE A 362 25.83 15.87 13.60
N PHE A 363 26.42 16.55 14.57
CA PHE A 363 25.76 17.02 15.78
C PHE A 363 25.11 18.40 15.57
N ASP A 364 23.83 18.53 15.91
CA ASP A 364 23.05 19.77 15.89
C ASP A 364 22.86 20.25 17.34
N GLY A 365 23.74 21.15 17.79
CA GLY A 365 23.74 21.69 19.15
C GLY A 365 22.40 22.31 19.58
N PRO A 366 21.78 23.20 18.78
CA PRO A 366 20.47 23.78 19.07
C PRO A 366 19.34 22.76 19.34
N SER A 367 19.32 21.63 18.64
CA SER A 367 18.33 20.57 18.88
C SER A 367 18.83 19.44 19.77
N ASN A 368 20.07 19.53 20.26
CA ASN A 368 20.78 18.50 21.01
C ASN A 368 20.63 17.10 20.37
N SER A 369 20.86 17.00 19.06
CA SER A 369 20.63 15.75 18.33
C SER A 369 21.72 15.43 17.32
N PHE A 370 21.95 14.12 17.10
CA PHE A 370 22.74 13.66 15.97
C PHE A 370 21.85 13.38 14.78
N LYS A 371 22.34 13.76 13.60
CA LYS A 371 21.73 13.45 12.31
C LYS A 371 22.72 12.68 11.45
N VAL A 372 22.22 11.74 10.66
CA VAL A 372 22.99 10.97 9.69
C VAL A 372 22.11 10.70 8.47
N ASP A 373 22.70 10.81 7.28
CA ASP A 373 22.02 10.46 6.05
C ASP A 373 22.19 8.96 5.77
N TYR A 374 21.09 8.32 5.42
CA TYR A 374 20.99 6.91 5.03
C TYR A 374 20.50 6.83 3.59
N ILE A 375 21.16 6.02 2.77
CA ILE A 375 20.68 5.65 1.44
C ILE A 375 20.90 4.16 1.21
N ASP A 376 19.94 3.53 0.55
CA ASP A 376 20.00 2.13 0.16
C ASP A 376 19.70 1.98 -1.33
N GLN A 377 20.56 1.31 -2.08
CA GLN A 377 20.42 1.21 -3.55
C GLN A 377 19.24 0.33 -3.98
N GLU A 378 18.72 -0.50 -3.07
CA GLU A 378 17.57 -1.38 -3.30
C GLU A 378 16.30 -0.84 -2.62
N GLY A 379 16.42 0.28 -1.88
CA GLY A 379 15.34 0.88 -1.12
C GLY A 379 14.99 0.10 0.14
N ASN A 380 15.93 -0.71 0.67
CA ASN A 380 15.70 -1.49 1.87
C ASN A 380 15.66 -0.57 3.12
N LEU A 381 14.74 -0.87 4.04
CA LEU A 381 14.67 -0.21 5.34
C LEU A 381 15.72 -0.81 6.30
N PRO A 382 16.37 0.01 7.14
CA PRO A 382 17.29 -0.49 8.16
C PRO A 382 16.51 -1.05 9.36
N TRP A 383 16.67 -2.35 9.63
CA TRP A 383 16.10 -2.96 10.83
C TRP A 383 16.96 -2.72 12.07
N PHE A 384 18.27 -2.55 11.86
CA PHE A 384 19.22 -2.18 12.89
C PHE A 384 19.69 -0.75 12.63
N LYS A 385 19.56 0.12 13.63
CA LYS A 385 19.80 1.57 13.47
C LYS A 385 20.25 2.21 14.77
N GLN A 386 21.48 1.92 15.17
CA GLN A 386 22.00 2.25 16.48
C GLN A 386 22.98 3.43 16.46
N PHE A 387 22.76 4.38 17.36
CA PHE A 387 23.70 5.40 17.77
C PHE A 387 24.41 4.97 19.06
N GLN A 388 25.72 5.16 19.14
CA GLN A 388 26.53 4.78 20.29
C GLN A 388 27.53 5.87 20.66
N ILE A 389 27.82 6.00 21.96
CA ILE A 389 28.97 6.78 22.43
C ILE A 389 29.96 5.85 23.11
N CYS A 390 31.18 5.85 22.59
CA CYS A 390 32.24 4.94 23.01
C CYS A 390 33.51 5.68 23.39
N ALA A 391 34.35 5.05 24.21
CA ALA A 391 35.71 5.53 24.41
C ALA A 391 36.50 5.51 23.08
N GLN A 392 37.51 6.37 22.98
CA GLN A 392 38.46 6.36 21.85
C GLN A 392 39.22 5.03 21.73
N ASP A 393 39.92 4.84 20.61
CA ASP A 393 40.76 3.67 20.32
C ASP A 393 40.03 2.31 20.40
N ASP A 394 38.80 2.25 19.88
CA ASP A 394 37.92 1.07 19.94
C ASP A 394 37.66 0.55 21.37
N GLY A 395 37.59 1.48 22.33
CA GLY A 395 37.18 1.22 23.69
C GLY A 395 35.70 0.84 23.82
N PRO A 396 35.24 0.52 25.05
CA PRO A 396 33.86 0.15 25.31
C PRO A 396 32.88 1.30 25.01
N CYS A 397 31.65 0.94 24.64
CA CYS A 397 30.54 1.87 24.49
C CYS A 397 29.73 1.97 25.79
N PHE A 398 29.33 3.20 26.13
CA PHE A 398 28.65 3.51 27.38
C PHE A 398 27.20 3.94 27.19
N TYR A 399 26.91 4.54 26.03
CA TYR A 399 25.57 4.98 25.65
C TYR A 399 25.12 4.28 24.37
N PHE A 400 23.84 3.95 24.30
CA PHE A 400 23.19 3.33 23.16
C PHE A 400 21.82 3.99 22.97
N GLY A 401 21.53 4.45 21.76
CA GLY A 401 20.26 5.04 21.38
C GLY A 401 19.80 4.55 20.01
N ASP A 402 18.50 4.44 19.81
CA ASP A 402 17.93 4.16 18.49
C ASP A 402 17.82 5.47 17.70
N MET A 403 18.12 5.43 16.41
CA MET A 403 17.87 6.56 15.53
C MET A 403 16.52 6.41 14.81
N PHE A 404 15.82 7.52 14.58
CA PHE A 404 14.51 7.54 13.94
C PHE A 404 14.58 8.28 12.60
N ALA A 405 13.89 7.76 11.60
CA ALA A 405 13.87 8.35 10.28
C ALA A 405 12.97 9.59 10.28
N ILE A 406 13.38 10.67 9.60
CA ILE A 406 12.51 11.83 9.38
C ILE A 406 11.48 11.52 8.28
N GLU A 407 11.90 10.77 7.27
CA GLU A 407 11.06 10.28 6.16
C GLU A 407 11.41 8.83 5.84
N HIS A 408 10.53 8.08 5.18
CA HIS A 408 10.76 6.65 4.88
C HIS A 408 11.27 6.38 3.45
N ASN A 409 11.81 7.39 2.76
CA ASN A 409 12.31 7.23 1.39
C ASN A 409 13.75 6.71 1.35
N TYR A 410 13.92 5.39 1.42
CA TYR A 410 15.24 4.76 1.54
C TYR A 410 16.02 4.69 0.21
N LEU A 411 15.32 4.67 -0.93
CA LEU A 411 15.94 4.58 -2.25
C LEU A 411 16.55 5.91 -2.69
N GLU A 412 15.86 7.03 -2.44
CA GLU A 412 16.37 8.37 -2.73
C GLU A 412 17.25 8.92 -1.59
N GLY A 413 17.12 8.33 -0.40
CA GLY A 413 17.84 8.67 0.81
C GLY A 413 16.97 9.43 1.82
N THR A 414 17.26 9.23 3.10
CA THR A 414 16.57 9.87 4.22
C THR A 414 17.56 10.22 5.32
N THR A 415 17.21 11.18 6.17
CA THR A 415 18.01 11.52 7.35
C THR A 415 17.41 10.84 8.57
N PHE A 416 18.25 10.16 9.33
CA PHE A 416 17.92 9.65 10.66
C PHE A 416 18.41 10.61 11.73
N SER A 417 17.64 10.74 12.82
CA SER A 417 17.94 11.63 13.93
C SER A 417 17.84 10.89 15.26
N HIS A 418 18.68 11.29 16.22
CA HIS A 418 18.60 10.85 17.61
C HIS A 418 18.81 12.05 18.54
N MET A 419 17.80 12.36 19.35
CA MET A 419 17.89 13.40 20.38
C MET A 419 18.59 12.84 21.62
N LEU A 420 19.64 13.53 22.06
CA LEU A 420 20.37 13.14 23.24
C LEU A 420 19.61 13.58 24.51
N PRO A 421 19.76 12.84 25.62
CA PRO A 421 19.28 13.30 26.91
C PRO A 421 20.05 14.55 27.37
N ASP A 422 19.45 15.33 28.26
CA ASP A 422 20.10 16.51 28.88
C ASP A 422 21.41 16.17 29.58
N GLN A 423 21.54 14.94 30.09
CA GLN A 423 22.77 14.40 30.64
C GLN A 423 22.95 12.96 30.13
N ILE A 424 24.09 12.73 29.48
CA ILE A 424 24.49 11.43 28.95
C ILE A 424 25.04 10.60 30.11
N ASN A 425 24.32 9.53 30.43
CA ASN A 425 24.68 8.60 31.48
C ASN A 425 25.13 7.26 30.89
N ASP A 426 26.00 6.57 31.61
CA ASP A 426 26.34 5.18 31.32
C ASP A 426 25.20 4.21 31.69
N ALA A 427 25.41 2.92 31.43
CA ALA A 427 24.46 1.86 31.76
C ALA A 427 24.15 1.71 33.27
N SER A 428 24.97 2.28 34.16
CA SER A 428 24.71 2.36 35.61
C SER A 428 23.91 3.60 36.02
N GLY A 429 23.66 4.52 35.09
CA GLY A 429 22.98 5.79 35.35
C GLY A 429 23.91 6.86 35.93
N GLU A 430 25.23 6.69 35.83
CA GLU A 430 26.21 7.71 36.21
C GLU A 430 26.56 8.57 34.99
N ALA A 431 26.67 9.88 35.19
CA ALA A 431 27.05 10.81 34.13
C ALA A 431 28.43 10.41 33.57
N LEU A 432 28.55 10.44 32.24
CA LEU A 432 29.84 10.21 31.61
C LEU A 432 30.85 11.26 32.07
N ALA A 433 32.05 10.77 32.40
CA ALA A 433 33.14 11.63 32.85
C ALA A 433 33.61 12.54 31.71
N ASP A 434 34.18 13.69 32.08
CA ASP A 434 34.73 14.62 31.11
C ASP A 434 35.87 13.96 30.30
N GLY A 435 35.83 14.12 28.98
CA GLY A 435 36.88 13.59 28.12
C GLY A 435 36.49 13.47 26.66
N ASP A 436 37.41 12.92 25.88
CA ASP A 436 37.23 12.65 24.46
C ASP A 436 36.55 11.28 24.25
N TYR A 437 35.51 11.27 23.42
CA TYR A 437 34.72 10.11 23.06
C TYR A 437 34.56 10.01 21.54
N LEU A 438 33.96 8.92 21.10
CA LEU A 438 33.65 8.65 19.71
C LEU A 438 32.14 8.37 19.59
N ALA A 439 31.43 9.23 18.86
CA ALA A 439 30.07 8.95 18.40
C ALA A 439 30.15 7.96 17.24
N LYS A 440 29.51 6.80 17.37
CA LYS A 440 29.46 5.76 16.32
C LYS A 440 28.02 5.56 15.86
N VAL A 441 27.85 5.42 14.56
CA VAL A 441 26.56 5.05 13.95
C VAL A 441 26.71 3.74 13.21
N TRP A 442 25.75 2.84 13.44
CA TRP A 442 25.79 1.49 12.91
C TRP A 442 24.40 1.04 12.46
N PHE A 443 24.23 0.94 11.15
CA PHE A 443 22.98 0.56 10.52
C PHE A 443 23.14 -0.77 9.77
N ALA A 444 22.03 -1.50 9.65
CA ALA A 444 21.94 -2.66 8.77
C ALA A 444 20.49 -2.88 8.30
N ASP A 445 20.35 -3.26 7.05
CA ASP A 445 19.11 -3.62 6.37
C ASP A 445 19.03 -5.14 6.12
N GLY A 446 20.18 -5.82 6.04
CA GLY A 446 20.34 -7.28 5.97
C GLY A 446 21.06 -7.87 7.19
N GLU A 447 22.29 -8.37 7.00
CA GLU A 447 23.14 -8.84 8.09
C GLU A 447 23.89 -7.68 8.75
N VAL A 448 24.12 -7.74 10.06
CA VAL A 448 24.86 -6.68 10.75
C VAL A 448 26.36 -6.81 10.43
N GLY A 449 26.88 -5.86 9.64
CA GLY A 449 28.30 -5.70 9.31
C GLY A 449 29.10 -4.96 10.38
N GLU A 450 30.22 -4.31 10.01
CA GLU A 450 30.95 -3.40 10.92
C GLU A 450 30.25 -2.03 11.01
N TYR A 451 30.61 -1.21 12.02
CA TYR A 451 30.10 0.17 12.08
C TYR A 451 30.58 0.99 10.86
N GLN A 452 29.73 1.88 10.36
CA GLN A 452 29.96 2.52 9.05
C GLN A 452 30.58 3.91 9.16
N ILE A 453 30.18 4.71 10.16
CA ILE A 453 30.66 6.09 10.33
C ILE A 453 30.80 6.45 11.81
N SER A 454 31.77 7.30 12.11
CA SER A 454 32.01 7.82 13.46
C SER A 454 32.59 9.23 13.43
N GLU A 455 32.39 9.94 14.54
CA GLU A 455 32.86 11.32 14.75
C GLU A 455 33.42 11.49 16.16
N ASN A 456 34.55 12.18 16.28
CA ASN A 456 35.14 12.49 17.59
C ASN A 456 34.29 13.56 18.28
N ILE A 457 33.99 13.37 19.54
CA ILE A 457 33.20 14.30 20.34
C ILE A 457 33.88 14.53 21.69
N MET A 458 33.66 15.71 22.27
CA MET A 458 34.08 16.01 23.63
C MET A 458 32.86 16.03 24.54
N ILE A 459 32.97 15.34 25.67
CA ILE A 459 31.94 15.38 26.72
C ILE A 459 32.47 16.17 27.90
N ILE A 460 31.69 17.14 28.38
CA ILE A 460 31.93 17.88 29.63
C ILE A 460 30.62 17.92 30.41
N ASN A 461 30.66 17.61 31.70
CA ASN A 461 29.49 17.52 32.59
C ASN A 461 28.36 16.62 32.07
N GLY A 462 28.70 15.61 31.27
CA GLY A 462 27.74 14.69 30.65
C GLY A 462 27.00 15.28 29.44
N GLN A 463 27.47 16.38 28.85
CA GLN A 463 26.93 16.96 27.62
C GLN A 463 28.00 17.02 26.53
N ILE A 464 27.57 17.02 25.26
CA ILE A 464 28.49 17.19 24.14
C ILE A 464 28.80 18.67 23.98
N VAL A 465 30.09 18.97 23.95
CA VAL A 465 30.65 20.28 23.66
C VAL A 465 30.97 20.27 22.17
N SER A 466 30.17 20.98 21.37
CA SER A 466 30.43 21.11 19.94
C SER A 466 31.60 22.07 19.70
N ASP A 467 32.31 21.94 18.58
CA ASP A 467 33.25 22.98 18.13
C ASP A 467 32.54 24.33 17.85
N GLU A 468 31.20 24.32 17.83
CA GLU A 468 30.31 25.48 17.80
C GLU A 468 29.75 25.84 19.19
N ASP A 469 30.40 25.43 20.28
CA ASP A 469 30.07 25.99 21.59
C ASP A 469 30.31 27.51 21.53
N PRO A 470 29.33 28.35 21.93
CA PRO A 470 29.42 29.80 21.74
C PRO A 470 30.58 30.45 22.50
N CYS A 471 31.18 29.74 23.46
CA CYS A 471 32.41 30.15 24.13
C CYS A 471 33.41 29.01 24.38
N GLN A 472 34.64 29.22 23.92
CA GLN A 472 35.79 28.38 24.27
C GLN A 472 36.18 28.50 25.77
N PHE A 473 35.89 29.63 26.39
CA PHE A 473 36.11 29.89 27.82
C PHE A 473 34.91 30.63 28.43
N LEU A 474 34.34 30.09 29.51
CA LEU A 474 33.29 30.76 30.26
C LEU A 474 33.81 32.13 30.76
N GLY A 475 33.09 33.20 30.43
CA GLY A 475 33.47 34.57 30.71
C GLY A 475 34.25 35.29 29.60
N ASP A 476 34.63 34.62 28.51
CA ASP A 476 35.29 35.23 27.33
C ASP A 476 34.24 35.70 26.32
N VAL A 477 33.49 36.73 26.71
CA VAL A 477 32.32 37.21 25.95
C VAL A 477 32.71 37.79 24.59
N ASN A 478 33.98 38.19 24.39
CA ASN A 478 34.47 38.69 23.11
C ASN A 478 35.20 37.64 22.25
N ASN A 479 35.34 36.40 22.73
CA ASN A 479 36.05 35.30 22.08
C ASN A 479 37.50 35.65 21.67
N ASP A 480 38.22 36.42 22.50
CA ASP A 480 39.62 36.80 22.26
C ASP A 480 40.63 35.85 22.94
N GLY A 481 40.14 34.89 23.72
CA GLY A 481 40.92 33.89 24.42
C GLY A 481 41.49 34.37 25.75
N ASN A 482 41.17 35.59 26.23
CA ASN A 482 41.69 36.14 27.48
C ASN A 482 40.60 36.79 28.32
N LEU A 483 40.37 36.27 29.53
CA LEU A 483 39.47 36.90 30.51
C LEU A 483 40.05 38.23 31.00
N ASN A 484 39.42 39.34 30.64
CA ASN A 484 39.87 40.67 31.01
C ASN A 484 38.71 41.66 31.21
N VAL A 485 39.05 42.94 31.39
CA VAL A 485 38.07 43.99 31.65
C VAL A 485 37.10 44.21 30.48
N GLN A 486 37.47 43.85 29.26
CA GLN A 486 36.59 43.96 28.10
C GLN A 486 35.41 42.99 28.21
N ASP A 487 35.64 41.77 28.69
CA ASP A 487 34.57 40.78 28.88
C ASP A 487 33.58 41.23 29.94
N ILE A 488 34.09 41.74 31.07
CA ILE A 488 33.23 42.34 32.11
C ILE A 488 32.33 43.44 31.54
N VAL A 489 32.87 44.31 30.68
CA VAL A 489 32.10 45.40 30.07
C VAL A 489 31.00 44.85 29.16
N LEU A 490 31.29 43.80 28.39
CA LEU A 490 30.30 43.16 27.53
C LEU A 490 29.23 42.43 28.34
N THR A 491 29.60 41.68 29.38
CA THR A 491 28.65 41.06 30.30
C THR A 491 27.72 42.10 30.94
N VAL A 492 28.26 43.26 31.36
CA VAL A 492 27.47 44.38 31.89
C VAL A 492 26.50 44.94 30.84
N ASN A 493 26.95 45.09 29.59
CA ASN A 493 26.09 45.57 28.51
C ASN A 493 24.93 44.61 28.23
N ASN A 494 25.19 43.30 28.29
CA ASN A 494 24.20 42.24 28.11
C ASN A 494 23.20 42.22 29.29
N VAL A 495 23.69 42.28 30.54
CA VAL A 495 22.85 42.40 31.76
C VAL A 495 21.92 43.63 31.72
N LEU A 496 22.43 44.75 31.20
CA LEU A 496 21.66 46.00 31.08
C LEU A 496 20.83 46.08 29.79
N CYS A 497 20.99 45.10 28.88
CA CYS A 497 20.38 45.03 27.57
C CYS A 497 20.47 46.35 26.76
N LEU A 498 21.65 46.96 26.74
CA LEU A 498 21.84 48.32 26.21
C LEU A 498 21.72 48.41 24.68
N ASP A 499 21.93 47.30 23.97
CA ASP A 499 21.96 47.26 22.50
C ASP A 499 20.59 46.88 21.88
N GLY A 500 19.57 46.58 22.70
CA GLY A 500 18.21 46.29 22.25
C GLY A 500 18.03 44.97 21.48
N GLY A 501 19.06 44.10 21.48
CA GLY A 501 19.04 42.74 20.94
C GLY A 501 18.75 41.67 22.01
N GLU A 502 19.22 40.44 21.79
CA GLU A 502 19.14 39.37 22.80
C GLU A 502 19.96 39.77 24.04
N CYS A 503 19.30 39.82 25.20
CA CYS A 503 19.92 40.27 26.45
C CYS A 503 20.67 39.14 27.19
N TYR A 504 20.54 37.91 26.71
CA TYR A 504 21.15 36.73 27.30
C TYR A 504 22.37 36.33 26.47
N ASP A 505 23.46 36.05 27.15
CA ASP A 505 24.72 35.59 26.57
C ASP A 505 25.21 34.41 27.40
N PHE A 506 25.33 33.25 26.77
CA PHE A 506 25.74 32.01 27.42
C PHE A 506 27.16 32.10 27.98
N CYS A 507 28.07 32.78 27.26
CA CYS A 507 29.46 32.97 27.66
C CYS A 507 29.56 33.84 28.91
N GLY A 508 28.62 34.79 29.06
CA GLY A 508 28.53 35.68 30.21
C GLY A 508 27.88 35.05 31.45
N ASP A 509 27.17 33.93 31.33
CA ASP A 509 26.41 33.27 32.40
C ASP A 509 27.35 32.41 33.27
N MET A 510 28.06 33.08 34.19
CA MET A 510 29.17 32.49 34.92
C MET A 510 28.77 31.41 35.92
N ASN A 511 27.51 31.36 36.35
CA ASN A 511 27.01 30.30 37.23
C ASN A 511 26.08 29.31 36.51
N GLN A 512 25.84 29.50 35.21
CA GLN A 512 25.02 28.66 34.35
C GLN A 512 23.60 28.44 34.92
N ASP A 513 23.04 29.46 35.56
CA ASP A 513 21.68 29.40 36.10
C ASP A 513 20.60 29.86 35.10
N ASN A 514 21.01 30.12 33.86
CA ASN A 514 20.21 30.66 32.76
C ASN A 514 19.69 32.08 33.02
N ILE A 515 20.28 32.81 33.98
CA ILE A 515 19.91 34.18 34.33
C ILE A 515 21.16 35.06 34.38
N LEU A 516 21.43 35.76 33.27
CA LEU A 516 22.51 36.73 33.23
C LEU A 516 22.21 37.96 34.13
N ASN A 517 22.94 38.10 35.22
CA ASN A 517 22.74 39.14 36.22
C ASN A 517 24.05 39.64 36.87
N VAL A 518 23.93 40.43 37.93
CA VAL A 518 25.11 41.02 38.61
C VAL A 518 26.00 39.96 39.26
N LEU A 519 25.45 38.81 39.62
CA LEU A 519 26.19 37.71 40.20
C LEU A 519 27.23 37.17 39.23
N ASP A 520 26.89 37.06 37.95
CA ASP A 520 27.81 36.58 36.92
C ASP A 520 28.99 37.50 36.72
N ILE A 521 28.73 38.81 36.71
CA ILE A 521 29.78 39.83 36.68
C ILE A 521 30.72 39.71 37.89
N VAL A 522 30.17 39.45 39.08
CA VAL A 522 30.98 39.30 40.30
C VAL A 522 31.86 38.06 40.23
N ILE A 523 31.32 36.95 39.72
CA ILE A 523 32.07 35.70 39.53
C ILE A 523 33.21 35.91 38.51
N LEU A 524 32.92 36.56 37.37
CA LEU A 524 33.92 36.89 36.36
C LEU A 524 35.04 37.77 36.90
N ILE A 525 34.70 38.81 37.68
CA ILE A 525 35.70 39.67 38.33
C ILE A 525 36.57 38.88 39.31
N ASP A 526 35.97 38.01 40.13
CA ASP A 526 36.72 37.22 41.10
C ASP A 526 37.71 36.28 40.40
N ILE A 527 37.29 35.66 39.29
CA ILE A 527 38.16 34.83 38.45
C ILE A 527 39.31 35.65 37.85
N ILE A 528 39.04 36.84 37.31
CA ILE A 528 40.08 37.71 36.71
C ILE A 528 41.08 38.23 37.76
N LEU A 529 40.63 38.49 38.99
CA LEU A 529 41.50 39.00 40.07
C LEU A 529 42.30 37.91 40.78
N ASN A 530 41.85 36.66 40.71
CA ASN A 530 42.50 35.51 41.34
C ASN A 530 43.32 34.64 40.38
N ASN A 531 43.24 34.91 39.07
CA ASN A 531 44.20 34.46 38.05
C ASN A 531 45.40 35.42 37.96
#